data_AF-A2BJU1-F1
#
_entry.id   AF-A2BJU1-F1
#
_cell.length_a   1.000
_cell.length_b   1.000
_cell.length_c   1.000
_cell.angle_alpha   90.00
_cell.angle_beta   90.00
_cell.angle_gamma   90.00
#
_symmetry.space_group_name_H-M   'P 1'
#
loop_
_entity.id
_entity.type
_entity.pdbx_description
1 polymer ?
#
loop_
_entity_poly.entity_id
_entity_poly.type
_entity_poly.pdbx_seq_one_letter_code
_entity_poly.pdbx_strand_id
1 'polypeptide(L)'
;MCKVAVMLVLEFQGDELAVRGYFHPAGCMGARYPHLDVDVPRWHLLWLLAAKRGIRLRCRNDRGVLLLEEELTRAAVRVRALSGRVLCGAERVYIMRRRSGGIYIAPVMFEPQAHGLPHGG
;
A
#
# COMPACT_ATOMS: atom_id res chain seq x y z
N MET A 1 3.21 -8.73 -18.56
CA MET A 1 2.45 -7.86 -17.62
C MET A 1 3.34 -7.57 -16.41
N CYS A 2 3.75 -6.32 -16.15
CA CYS A 2 4.68 -6.03 -15.03
C CYS A 2 3.99 -5.57 -13.74
N LYS A 3 2.65 -5.60 -13.67
CA LYS A 3 1.90 -5.19 -12.47
C LYS A 3 0.86 -6.24 -12.09
N VAL A 4 0.53 -6.30 -10.80
CA VAL A 4 -0.51 -7.18 -10.25
C VAL A 4 -1.62 -6.31 -9.70
N ALA A 5 -2.87 -6.56 -10.11
CA ALA A 5 -4.02 -5.86 -9.54
C ALA A 5 -4.27 -6.38 -8.12
N VAL A 6 -4.52 -5.46 -7.18
CA VAL A 6 -4.77 -5.79 -5.77
C VAL A 6 -5.99 -5.01 -5.29
N MET A 7 -6.90 -5.67 -4.59
CA MET A 7 -7.96 -5.01 -3.83
C MET A 7 -7.48 -4.79 -2.41
N LEU A 8 -7.61 -3.56 -1.93
CA LEU A 8 -7.11 -3.13 -0.62
C LEU A 8 -8.27 -2.55 0.20
N VAL A 9 -8.13 -2.66 1.52
CA VAL A 9 -8.88 -1.87 2.49
C VAL A 9 -7.88 -0.97 3.19
N LEU A 10 -8.12 0.33 3.11
CA LEU A 10 -7.36 1.35 3.82
C LEU A 10 -8.16 1.81 5.02
N GLU A 11 -7.53 1.92 6.18
CA GLU A 11 -8.13 2.52 7.36
C GLU A 11 -7.25 3.69 7.81
N PHE A 12 -7.85 4.86 7.99
CA PHE A 12 -7.16 6.05 8.48
C PHE A 12 -8.08 6.92 9.31
N GLN A 13 -7.71 7.17 10.58
CA GLN A 13 -8.51 7.97 11.52
C GLN A 13 -9.97 7.49 11.69
N GLY A 14 -10.19 6.17 11.64
CA GLY A 14 -11.52 5.56 11.76
C GLY A 14 -12.34 5.54 10.48
N ASP A 15 -11.85 6.14 9.38
CA ASP A 15 -12.44 6.00 8.05
C ASP A 15 -11.89 4.74 7.36
N GLU A 16 -12.77 3.86 6.88
CA GLU A 16 -12.42 2.64 6.15
C GLU A 16 -12.83 2.77 4.68
N LEU A 17 -11.88 2.52 3.78
CA LEU A 17 -12.08 2.65 2.35
C LEU A 17 -11.54 1.44 1.60
N ALA A 18 -12.45 0.70 0.96
CA ALA A 18 -12.09 -0.31 -0.03
C ALA A 18 -11.69 0.36 -1.36
N VAL A 19 -10.49 0.04 -1.84
CA VAL A 19 -9.92 0.64 -3.05
C VAL A 19 -9.26 -0.42 -3.93
N ARG A 20 -9.22 -0.11 -5.22
CA ARG A 20 -8.37 -0.82 -6.17
C ARG A 20 -6.95 -0.24 -6.12
N GLY A 21 -5.97 -1.09 -6.33
CA GLY A 21 -4.60 -0.69 -6.56
C GLY A 21 -3.85 -1.64 -7.48
N TYR A 22 -2.60 -1.31 -7.72
CA TYR A 22 -1.67 -2.09 -8.50
C TYR A 22 -0.36 -2.20 -7.75
N PHE A 23 0.09 -3.43 -7.53
CA PHE A 23 1.44 -3.70 -7.10
C PHE A 23 2.37 -3.75 -8.31
N HIS A 24 3.51 -3.09 -8.18
CA HIS A 24 4.57 -3.04 -9.17
C HIS A 24 5.86 -3.55 -8.50
N PRO A 25 6.45 -4.66 -8.98
CA PRO A 25 7.76 -5.09 -8.53
C PRO A 25 8.84 -4.09 -8.97
N ALA A 26 10.01 -4.16 -8.33
CA ALA A 26 11.17 -3.39 -8.76
C ALA A 26 11.48 -3.63 -10.25
N GLY A 27 11.92 -2.58 -10.95
CA GLY A 27 12.19 -2.60 -12.39
C GLY A 27 10.96 -2.40 -13.27
N CYS A 28 9.73 -2.64 -12.78
CA CYS A 28 8.52 -2.32 -13.55
C CYS A 28 8.43 -0.80 -13.75
N MET A 29 8.25 -0.37 -15.00
CA MET A 29 8.23 1.05 -15.40
C MET A 29 9.49 1.83 -14.99
N GLY A 30 10.63 1.15 -14.83
CA GLY A 30 11.89 1.77 -14.39
C GLY A 30 11.91 2.17 -12.91
N ALA A 31 10.93 1.73 -12.11
CA ALA A 31 10.89 2.01 -10.68
C ALA A 31 12.03 1.28 -9.95
N ARG A 32 12.82 2.03 -9.17
CA ARG A 32 13.92 1.46 -8.37
C ARG A 32 13.43 0.51 -7.28
N TYR A 33 12.23 0.75 -6.73
CA TYR A 33 11.68 0.02 -5.61
C TYR A 33 10.31 -0.56 -5.95
N PRO A 34 9.94 -1.71 -5.35
CA PRO A 34 8.60 -2.23 -5.46
C PRO A 34 7.62 -1.29 -4.75
N HIS A 35 6.45 -1.07 -5.34
CA HIS A 35 5.50 -0.05 -4.89
C HIS A 35 4.05 -0.46 -5.12
N LEU A 36 3.16 0.22 -4.41
CA LEU A 36 1.71 0.20 -4.63
C LEU A 36 1.23 1.53 -5.19
N ASP A 37 0.52 1.47 -6.29
CA ASP A 37 -0.30 2.55 -6.82
C ASP A 37 -1.75 2.31 -6.40
N VAL A 38 -2.32 3.18 -5.59
CA VAL A 38 -3.62 3.00 -4.93
C VAL A 38 -4.59 4.09 -5.36
N ASP A 39 -5.77 3.70 -5.86
CA ASP A 39 -6.76 4.62 -6.40
C ASP A 39 -7.66 5.17 -5.28
N VAL A 40 -7.12 6.12 -4.52
CA VAL A 40 -7.81 6.78 -3.40
C VAL A 40 -8.56 8.03 -3.90
N PRO A 41 -9.87 8.19 -3.64
CA PRO A 41 -10.64 9.39 -3.96
C PRO A 41 -10.07 10.66 -3.30
N ARG A 42 -10.12 11.80 -4.02
CA ARG A 42 -9.49 13.06 -3.58
C ARG A 42 -10.01 13.62 -2.25
N TRP A 43 -11.23 13.25 -1.86
CA TRP A 43 -11.86 13.70 -0.62
C TRP A 43 -11.43 12.89 0.61
N HIS A 44 -10.80 11.73 0.42
CA HIS A 44 -10.42 10.86 1.54
C HIS A 44 -9.25 11.44 2.33
N LEU A 45 -9.28 11.31 3.66
CA LEU A 45 -8.34 11.93 4.59
C LEU A 45 -6.88 11.56 4.33
N LEU A 46 -6.61 10.38 3.79
CA LEU A 46 -5.26 9.94 3.41
C LEU A 46 -4.57 10.89 2.39
N TRP A 47 -5.35 11.65 1.60
CA TRP A 47 -4.78 12.69 0.73
C TRP A 47 -4.04 13.77 1.52
N LEU A 48 -4.47 14.09 2.75
CA LEU A 48 -3.83 15.08 3.61
C LEU A 48 -2.42 14.65 4.00
N LEU A 49 -2.22 13.36 4.29
CA LEU A 49 -0.90 12.79 4.57
C LEU A 49 -0.02 12.76 3.31
N ALA A 50 -0.61 12.47 2.15
CA ALA A 50 0.12 12.29 0.89
C ALA A 50 0.45 13.62 0.18
N ALA A 51 0.98 14.65 0.86
CA ALA A 51 1.31 15.92 0.22
C ALA A 51 2.25 15.76 -1.01
N LYS A 52 2.32 16.78 -1.89
CA LYS A 52 3.01 16.67 -3.20
C LYS A 52 4.49 16.23 -3.12
N ARG A 53 5.19 16.51 -2.02
CA ARG A 53 6.58 16.09 -1.78
C ARG A 53 6.71 14.68 -1.16
N GLY A 54 5.59 14.06 -0.82
CA GLY A 54 5.50 12.82 -0.07
C GLY A 54 5.80 12.99 1.43
N ILE A 55 5.43 11.98 2.21
CA ILE A 55 5.79 11.86 3.63
C ILE A 55 6.41 10.49 3.86
N ARG A 56 7.43 10.43 4.73
CA ARG A 56 8.08 9.17 5.12
C ARG A 56 7.47 8.69 6.43
N LEU A 57 6.87 7.51 6.40
CA LEU A 57 6.19 6.87 7.52
C LEU A 57 6.97 5.65 7.98
N ARG A 58 6.95 5.37 9.29
CA ARG A 58 7.40 4.07 9.81
C ARG A 58 6.48 2.98 9.27
N CYS A 59 7.04 1.85 8.91
CA CYS A 59 6.30 0.72 8.38
C CYS A 59 6.48 -0.49 9.30
N ARG A 60 5.38 -1.13 9.67
CA ARG A 60 5.37 -2.39 10.42
C ARG A 60 4.36 -3.35 9.83
N ASN A 61 4.64 -4.64 9.95
CA ASN A 61 3.68 -5.69 9.64
C ASN A 61 3.02 -6.16 10.94
N ASP A 62 1.71 -6.06 11.03
CA ASP A 62 0.91 -6.48 12.19
C ASP A 62 -0.18 -7.45 11.73
N ARG A 63 -0.01 -8.75 12.05
CA ARG A 63 -0.98 -9.82 11.73
C ARG A 63 -1.48 -9.82 10.26
N GLY A 64 -0.59 -9.54 9.32
CA GLY A 64 -0.92 -9.49 7.87
C GLY A 64 -1.51 -8.16 7.40
N VAL A 65 -1.54 -7.13 8.26
CA VAL A 65 -1.87 -5.75 7.95
C VAL A 65 -0.58 -4.92 7.92
N LEU A 66 -0.41 -4.11 6.89
CA LEU A 66 0.68 -3.15 6.80
C LEU A 66 0.27 -1.87 7.54
N LEU A 67 1.02 -1.51 8.57
CA LEU A 67 0.81 -0.34 9.41
C LEU A 67 1.83 0.74 9.05
N LEU A 68 1.35 1.91 8.63
CA LEU A 68 2.16 3.07 8.28
C LEU A 68 1.91 4.20 9.28
N GLU A 69 2.92 4.57 10.05
CA GLU A 69 2.78 5.54 11.15
C GLU A 69 3.65 6.77 10.94
N GLU A 70 3.05 7.95 11.10
CA GLU A 70 3.76 9.23 11.14
C GLU A 70 4.27 9.47 12.57
N GLU A 71 5.57 9.74 12.74
CA GLU A 71 6.23 9.69 14.06
C GLU A 71 5.78 10.82 15.01
N LEU A 72 5.44 12.01 14.48
CA LEU A 72 5.12 13.18 15.31
C LEU A 72 3.68 13.16 15.82
N THR A 73 2.74 12.83 14.95
CA THR A 73 1.30 12.84 15.21
C THR A 73 0.76 11.48 15.63
N ARG A 74 1.56 10.41 15.45
CA ARG A 74 1.12 9.01 15.56
C ARG A 74 -0.06 8.66 14.67
N ALA A 75 -0.30 9.46 13.63
CA ALA A 75 -1.30 9.18 12.64
C ALA A 75 -0.93 7.87 11.92
N ALA A 76 -1.83 6.90 11.94
CA ALA A 76 -1.57 5.56 11.44
C ALA A 76 -2.54 5.18 10.32
N VAL A 77 -1.98 4.71 9.21
CA VAL A 77 -2.71 4.15 8.08
C VAL A 77 -2.55 2.64 8.13
N ARG A 78 -3.66 1.91 8.16
CA ARG A 78 -3.65 0.45 8.07
C ARG A 78 -4.02 0.05 6.65
N VAL A 79 -3.25 -0.85 6.07
CA VAL A 79 -3.42 -1.33 4.69
C VAL A 79 -3.56 -2.84 4.72
N ARG A 80 -4.74 -3.34 4.35
CA ARG A 80 -5.04 -4.77 4.26
C ARG A 80 -5.33 -5.14 2.81
N ALA A 81 -4.65 -6.15 2.28
CA ALA A 81 -5.02 -6.72 0.98
C ALA A 81 -6.10 -7.80 1.13
N LEU A 82 -7.03 -7.84 0.18
CA LEU A 82 -8.11 -8.84 0.15
C LEU A 82 -7.71 -10.15 -0.54
N SER A 83 -6.64 -10.15 -1.36
CA SER A 83 -6.22 -11.30 -2.18
C SER A 83 -4.74 -11.68 -1.98
N GLY A 84 -4.22 -11.50 -0.76
CA GLY A 84 -2.81 -11.71 -0.43
C GLY A 84 -2.39 -10.89 0.78
N ARG A 85 -1.09 -10.60 0.86
CA ARG A 85 -0.51 -9.75 1.91
C ARG A 85 0.31 -8.66 1.27
N VAL A 86 0.16 -7.44 1.80
CA VAL A 86 1.09 -6.35 1.53
C VAL A 86 1.98 -6.24 2.75
N LEU A 87 3.30 -6.21 2.52
CA LEU A 87 4.30 -6.17 3.58
C LEU A 87 5.24 -4.97 3.40
N CYS A 88 5.82 -4.53 4.51
CA CYS A 88 6.86 -3.51 4.48
C CYS A 88 8.08 -4.00 3.67
N GLY A 89 8.50 -3.22 2.67
CA GLY A 89 9.75 -3.46 1.96
C GLY A 89 10.96 -2.82 2.66
N ALA A 90 10.73 -1.95 3.64
CA ALA A 90 11.72 -1.36 4.52
C ALA A 90 11.06 -0.85 5.81
N GLU A 91 11.86 -0.52 6.82
CA GLU A 91 11.38 0.08 8.08
C GLU A 91 10.63 1.41 7.89
N ARG A 92 10.85 2.08 6.77
CA ARG A 92 10.17 3.32 6.42
C ARG A 92 9.75 3.34 4.96
N VAL A 93 8.54 3.79 4.70
CA VAL A 93 7.98 3.95 3.36
C VAL A 93 7.56 5.38 3.09
N TYR A 94 7.52 5.76 1.82
CA TYR A 94 7.01 7.01 1.34
C TYR A 94 5.56 6.84 0.88
N ILE A 95 4.70 7.76 1.32
CA ILE A 95 3.39 7.97 0.73
C ILE A 95 3.42 9.28 -0.05
N MET A 96 2.99 9.28 -1.31
CA MET A 96 2.90 10.50 -2.12
C MET A 96 1.70 10.49 -3.08
N ARG A 97 1.16 11.66 -3.39
CA ARG A 97 0.17 11.81 -4.47
C ARG A 97 0.78 11.50 -5.83
N ARG A 98 0.08 10.69 -6.62
CA ARG A 98 0.44 10.43 -8.03
C ARG A 98 -0.08 11.56 -8.92
N ARG A 99 0.64 11.84 -10.02
CA ARG A 99 0.22 12.85 -11.01
C ARG A 99 -1.10 12.48 -11.69
N SER A 100 -1.32 11.19 -11.94
CA SER A 100 -2.56 10.63 -12.50
C SER A 100 -3.72 10.57 -11.51
N GLY A 101 -3.48 10.88 -10.24
CA GLY A 101 -4.44 10.66 -9.16
C GLY A 101 -4.16 9.40 -8.36
N GLY A 102 -4.66 9.39 -7.13
CA GLY A 102 -4.40 8.35 -6.14
C GLY A 102 -3.08 8.54 -5.39
N ILE A 103 -2.64 7.47 -4.75
CA ILE A 103 -1.54 7.47 -3.78
C ILE A 103 -0.53 6.39 -4.15
N TYR A 104 0.74 6.76 -4.14
CA TYR A 104 1.88 5.87 -4.29
C TYR A 104 2.45 5.54 -2.91
N ILE A 105 2.75 4.26 -2.67
CA ILE A 105 3.33 3.75 -1.42
C ILE A 105 4.56 2.89 -1.73
N ALA A 106 5.75 3.24 -1.23
CA ALA A 106 6.97 2.45 -1.45
C ALA A 106 8.08 2.70 -0.41
N PRO A 107 8.97 1.73 -0.14
CA PRO A 107 8.99 0.37 -0.69
C PRO A 107 8.03 -0.57 0.03
N VAL A 108 7.25 -1.34 -0.73
CA VAL A 108 6.36 -2.38 -0.21
C VAL A 108 6.51 -3.66 -1.00
N MET A 109 6.18 -4.80 -0.39
CA MET A 109 6.18 -6.12 -1.01
C MET A 109 4.75 -6.64 -1.10
N PHE A 110 4.47 -7.51 -2.07
CA PHE A 110 3.18 -8.18 -2.18
C PHE A 110 3.39 -9.69 -2.30
N GLU A 111 2.73 -10.43 -1.41
CA GLU A 111 2.67 -11.88 -1.42
C GLU A 111 1.25 -12.29 -1.83
N PRO A 112 1.04 -12.79 -3.06
CA PRO A 112 -0.28 -13.29 -3.47
C PRO A 112 -0.68 -14.45 -2.56
N GLN A 113 -1.97 -14.53 -2.23
CA GLN A 113 -2.48 -15.70 -1.53
C GLN A 113 -2.29 -16.92 -2.44
N ALA A 114 -1.59 -17.94 -1.95
CA ALA A 114 -1.55 -19.21 -2.65
C ALA A 114 -2.99 -19.73 -2.72
N HIS A 115 -3.58 -19.74 -3.92
CA HIS A 115 -4.74 -20.59 -4.15
C HIS A 115 -4.26 -22.01 -3.85
N GLY A 116 -4.81 -22.61 -2.80
CA GLY A 116 -4.58 -24.01 -2.52
C GLY A 116 -4.91 -24.79 -3.78
N LEU A 117 -3.89 -25.30 -4.47
CA LEU A 117 -4.09 -26.45 -5.32
C LEU A 117 -4.56 -27.54 -4.35
N PRO A 118 -5.73 -28.17 -4.55
CA PRO A 118 -6.05 -29.36 -3.80
C PRO A 118 -4.90 -30.33 -4.06
N HIS A 119 -4.21 -30.75 -3.01
CA HIS A 119 -3.34 -31.91 -3.08
C HIS A 119 -4.24 -33.05 -3.56
N GLY A 120 -3.99 -33.51 -4.79
CA GLY A 120 -4.68 -34.66 -5.37
C GLY A 120 -4.59 -35.83 -4.39
N GLY A 121 -5.74 -36.45 -4.14
CA GLY A 121 -5.85 -37.71 -3.43
C GLY A 121 -5.37 -38.90 -4.25
#